data_AF-A0A7S6MZ74-F1
#
_entry.id   AF-A0A7S6MZ74-F1
#
_cell.length_a   1.000
_cell.length_b   1.000
_cell.length_c   1.000
_cell.angle_alpha   90.00
_cell.angle_beta   90.00
_cell.angle_gamma   90.00
#
_symmetry.space_group_name_H-M   'P 1'
#
loop_
_entity.id
_entity.type
_entity.pdbx_description
1 polymer ?
#
loop_
_entity_poly.entity_id
_entity_poly.type
_entity_poly.pdbx_seq_one_letter_code
_entity_poly.pdbx_strand_id
1 'polypeptide(L)' 'MAKQQSFGDKNKNKKQQSGVNVKVIKAMKTTKGSVKYSERFVKLDTVDKVTEIK' A
#
# COMPACT_ATOMS: atom_id res chain seq x y z
N MET A 1 23.38 10.58 25.55
CA MET A 1 23.37 9.10 25.65
C MET A 1 22.00 8.61 25.22
N ALA A 2 21.84 8.15 23.97
CA ALA A 2 20.56 7.60 23.50
C ALA A 2 20.32 6.27 24.24
N LYS A 3 19.26 6.21 25.05
CA LYS A 3 18.87 4.98 25.77
C LYS A 3 18.70 3.85 24.76
N GLN A 4 19.41 2.74 24.97
CA GLN A 4 19.37 1.57 24.10
C GLN A 4 17.98 0.93 24.16
N GLN A 5 17.09 1.36 23.28
CA GLN A 5 15.73 0.85 23.18
C GLN A 5 15.76 -0.55 22.56
N SER A 6 15.17 -1.53 23.24
CA SER A 6 15.08 -2.90 22.74
C SER A 6 14.14 -2.98 21.53
N PHE A 7 14.32 -4.00 20.67
CA PHE A 7 13.43 -4.23 19.53
C PHE A 7 11.96 -4.42 19.97
N GLY A 8 11.73 -5.03 21.13
CA GLY A 8 10.41 -5.20 21.71
C GLY A 8 9.73 -3.88 22.04
N ASP A 9 10.48 -2.91 22.58
CA ASP A 9 9.95 -1.59 22.92
C ASP A 9 9.66 -0.73 21.68
N LYS A 10 10.38 -0.95 20.57
CA LYS A 10 10.08 -0.31 19.29
C LYS A 10 8.82 -0.89 18.64
N ASN A 11 8.58 -2.19 18.80
CA ASN A 11 7.46 -2.86 18.14
C ASN A 11 6.12 -2.61 18.84
N LYS A 12 6.10 -2.43 20.17
CA LYS A 12 4.88 -2.09 20.92
C LYS A 12 4.29 -0.71 20.56
N ASN A 13 5.14 0.23 20.16
CA ASN A 13 4.72 1.57 19.73
C ASN A 13 4.33 1.65 18.24
N LYS A 14 4.58 0.60 17.45
CA LYS A 14 4.02 0.50 16.11
C LYS A 14 2.54 0.14 16.25
N LYS A 15 1.67 1.15 16.07
CA LYS A 15 0.25 0.91 15.80
C LYS A 15 0.17 -0.20 14.75
N GLN A 16 -0.45 -1.32 15.08
CA GLN A 16 -0.80 -2.33 14.08
C GLN A 16 -1.46 -1.57 12.93
N GLN A 17 -0.89 -1.71 11.75
CA GLN A 17 -1.28 -0.94 10.59
C GLN A 17 -2.69 -1.40 10.21
N SER A 18 -3.70 -0.76 10.80
CA SER A 18 -5.10 -1.02 10.48
C SER A 18 -5.28 -0.57 9.04
N GLY A 19 -5.53 -1.54 8.16
CA GLY A 19 -5.74 -1.33 6.74
C GLY A 19 -4.94 -2.28 5.84
N VAL A 20 -5.50 -2.54 4.68
CA VAL A 20 -4.95 -3.38 3.62
C VAL A 20 -4.27 -2.49 2.59
N ASN A 21 -3.00 -2.75 2.31
CA ASN A 21 -2.30 -2.10 1.20
C ASN A 21 -2.55 -2.89 -0.08
N VAL A 22 -3.17 -2.26 -1.08
CA VAL A 22 -3.49 -2.86 -2.37
C VAL A 22 -2.67 -2.17 -3.46
N LYS A 23 -2.08 -2.98 -4.36
CA LYS A 23 -1.41 -2.50 -5.58
C LYS A 23 -2.39 -2.57 -6.74
N VAL A 24 -2.73 -1.43 -7.30
CA VAL A 24 -3.63 -1.29 -8.44
C VAL A 24 -2.77 -1.19 -9.70
N ILE A 25 -2.99 -2.08 -10.66
CA ILE A 25 -2.26 -2.13 -11.93
C ILE A 25 -3.27 -1.89 -13.06
N LYS A 26 -3.18 -0.73 -13.73
CA LYS A 26 -4.05 -0.37 -14.84
C LYS A 26 -3.30 -0.50 -16.16
N ALA A 27 -3.80 -1.35 -17.05
CA ALA A 27 -3.32 -1.44 -18.41
C ALA A 27 -3.85 -0.28 -19.26
N MET A 28 -2.97 0.39 -20.01
CA MET A 28 -3.29 1.46 -20.93
C MET A 28 -2.75 1.13 -22.31
N LYS A 29 -3.63 1.09 -23.31
CA LYS A 29 -3.24 0.97 -24.70
C LYS A 29 -2.67 2.30 -25.17
N THR A 30 -1.46 2.27 -25.69
CA THR A 30 -0.85 3.46 -26.29
C THR A 30 -1.25 3.58 -27.75
N THR A 31 -1.19 4.80 -28.30
CA THR A 31 -1.47 5.08 -29.72
C THR A 31 -0.57 4.31 -30.68
N LYS A 32 0.58 3.81 -30.23
CA LYS A 32 1.51 2.98 -31.02
C LYS A 32 1.23 1.46 -30.91
N GLY A 33 0.12 1.06 -30.30
CA GLY A 33 -0.27 -0.35 -30.17
C GLY A 33 0.44 -1.12 -29.04
N SER A 34 1.36 -0.51 -28.30
CA SER A 34 1.96 -1.12 -27.12
C SER A 34 1.10 -0.92 -25.87
N VAL A 35 1.17 -1.87 -24.93
CA VAL A 35 0.46 -1.80 -23.64
C VAL A 35 1.44 -1.31 -22.58
N LYS A 36 1.09 -0.23 -21.89
CA LYS A 36 1.80 0.26 -20.70
C LYS A 36 0.96 0.00 -19.47
N TYR A 37 1.63 -0.21 -18.34
CA TYR A 37 0.97 -0.42 -17.06
C TYR A 37 1.24 0.78 -16.14
N SER A 38 0.19 1.34 -15.57
CA SER A 38 0.28 2.34 -14.51
C SER A 38 0.03 1.63 -13.18
N GLU A 39 0.99 1.78 -12.26
CA GLU A 39 0.93 1.17 -10.93
C GLU A 39 0.70 2.24 -9.87
N ARG A 40 -0.25 1.98 -8.96
CA ARG A 40 -0.51 2.83 -7.79
C ARG A 40 -0.70 1.96 -6.55
N PHE A 41 -0.12 2.39 -5.44
CA PHE A 41 -0.38 1.80 -4.13
C PHE A 41 -1.48 2.61 -3.42
N VAL A 42 -2.51 1.91 -2.94
CA VAL A 42 -3.63 2.49 -2.19
C VAL A 42 -3.72 1.76 -0.85
N LYS A 43 -3.87 2.53 0.23
CA LYS A 43 -4.20 1.99 1.54
C LYS A 43 -5.71 2.06 1.73
N LEU A 44 -6.31 0.90 2.00
CA LEU A 44 -7.73 0.76 2.32
C LEU A 44 -7.88 0.39 3.80
N ASP A 45 -9.03 0.66 4.39
CA ASP A 45 -9.33 0.22 5.76
C ASP A 45 -9.67 -1.28 5.79
N THR A 46 -10.42 -1.77 4.80
CA THR A 46 -10.84 -3.18 4.66
C THR A 46 -10.82 -3.60 3.19
N VAL A 47 -10.79 -4.92 2.94
CA VAL A 47 -10.75 -5.50 1.57
C VAL A 47 -12.01 -5.18 0.77
N ASP A 48 -13.17 -5.05 1.43
CA ASP A 48 -14.45 -4.81 0.75
C ASP A 48 -14.49 -3.47 0.00
N LYS A 49 -13.66 -2.50 0.40
CA LYS A 49 -13.57 -1.18 -0.24
C LYS A 49 -12.80 -1.19 -1.57
N VAL A 50 -12.34 -2.34 -2.06
CA VAL A 50 -11.63 -2.45 -3.36
C VAL A 50 -12.50 -1.97 -4.53
N THR A 51 -13.83 -2.08 -4.44
CA THR A 51 -14.76 -1.60 -5.48
C THR A 51 -14.85 -0.08 -5.58
N GLU A 52 -14.39 0.66 -4.56
CA GLU A 52 -14.36 2.13 -4.58
C GLU A 52 -13.14 2.68 -5.35
N ILE A 53 -12.19 1.82 -5.72
CA ILE A 53 -10.99 2.18 -6.47
C ILE A 53 -11.36 2.42 -7.95
N LYS A 54 -11.30 3.67 -8.41
CA LYS A 54 -11.52 4.09 -9.82
C LYS A 54 -10.24 4.13 -10.65
#